data_AF-A0A7D3VP79-F1
#
_entry.id   AF-A0A7D3VP79-F1
#
_cell.length_a   1.000
_cell.length_b   1.000
_cell.length_c   1.000
_cell.angle_alpha   90.00
_cell.angle_beta   90.00
_cell.angle_gamma   90.00
#
_symmetry.space_group_name_H-M   'P 1'
#
loop_
_entity.id
_entity.type
_entity.pdbx_description
1 polymer ?
#
loop_
_entity_poly.entity_id
_entity_poly.type
_entity_poly.pdbx_seq_one_letter_code
_entity_poly.pdbx_strand_id
1 'polypeptide(L)'
;MPAMEWRPWLTRWSDEWVRSADTEPDPEVVRTRWLGFAPAGEQAIAEAEARIGLRLPPSYREFLLTTDGWRDAGIFVWRMRDTSDIGWLRDLEPFWDDDWAELCEDDRQEGTCLSRGLLISREADAGILYLDPGDVDDSGEWAAYSLFSWRAEPPERFPSFTALMEDLYAEFHQMRKPEGETRDSWDAKVEQARLDALAGDAVGADAVLAEAEEFGLERATVLRAQLQLFLDRSSGHSLGRLPFPDFVPEGFLADPLFTEEFLPLLFAQHAESSIPDRNSQLQFAMNGNNPDLHLLVAEYQARLHRGERCMTYGNPEFDALVRDAVDEHGADPDALWRNIDAAFAHWRPRTPDHIAPVALLADPAVAAALTPERRQNLLSRPRGDRR
;
A
#
# COMPACT_ATOMS: atom_id res chain seq x y z
N MET A 1 -16.64 6.90 14.99
CA MET A 1 -16.99 6.12 13.79
C MET A 1 -18.26 5.34 14.11
N PRO A 2 -19.23 5.19 13.20
CA PRO A 2 -20.28 4.20 13.40
C PRO A 2 -19.64 2.81 13.57
N ALA A 3 -20.23 1.96 14.41
CA ALA A 3 -19.78 0.58 14.57
C ALA A 3 -19.85 -0.15 13.22
N MET A 4 -18.93 -1.09 12.98
CA MET A 4 -18.90 -1.87 11.76
C MET A 4 -20.15 -2.75 11.66
N GLU A 5 -20.87 -2.64 10.54
CA GLU A 5 -21.98 -3.55 10.22
C GLU A 5 -21.39 -4.88 9.69
N TRP A 6 -21.01 -5.77 10.60
CA TRP A 6 -20.33 -7.03 10.29
C TRP A 6 -21.03 -7.86 9.23
N ARG A 7 -22.36 -8.04 9.33
CA ARG A 7 -23.06 -8.99 8.46
C ARG A 7 -23.07 -8.60 6.98
N PRO A 8 -23.43 -7.36 6.58
CA PRO A 8 -23.28 -6.91 5.20
C PRO A 8 -21.84 -7.01 4.70
N TRP A 9 -20.87 -6.58 5.52
CA TRP A 9 -19.46 -6.55 5.16
C TRP A 9 -18.89 -7.96 4.90
N LEU A 10 -19.12 -8.90 5.81
CA LEU A 10 -18.71 -10.30 5.69
C LEU A 10 -19.43 -11.02 4.53
N THR A 11 -20.65 -10.61 4.20
CA THR A 11 -21.39 -11.16 3.05
C THR A 11 -20.72 -10.75 1.75
N ARG A 12 -20.32 -9.47 1.64
CA ARG A 12 -19.55 -8.98 0.49
C ARG A 12 -18.22 -9.73 0.37
N TRP A 13 -17.48 -9.86 1.47
CA TRP A 13 -16.22 -10.62 1.48
C TRP A 13 -16.43 -12.06 1.01
N SER A 14 -17.44 -12.76 1.54
CA SER A 14 -17.76 -14.13 1.12
C SER A 14 -18.06 -14.24 -0.37
N ASP A 15 -18.85 -13.33 -0.92
CA ASP A 15 -19.19 -13.31 -2.34
C ASP A 15 -17.98 -13.05 -3.24
N GLU A 16 -17.11 -12.10 -2.86
CA GLU A 16 -15.89 -11.78 -3.61
C GLU A 16 -14.87 -12.91 -3.53
N TRP A 17 -14.73 -13.56 -2.38
CA TRP A 17 -13.81 -14.68 -2.22
C TRP A 17 -14.28 -15.89 -3.05
N VAL A 18 -15.56 -16.25 -3.00
CA VAL A 18 -16.09 -17.36 -3.83
C VAL A 18 -15.89 -17.11 -5.33
N ARG A 19 -15.85 -15.86 -5.81
CA ARG A 19 -15.58 -15.54 -7.21
C ARG A 19 -14.11 -15.67 -7.62
N SER A 20 -13.18 -15.41 -6.71
CA SER A 20 -11.73 -15.45 -7.00
C SER A 20 -11.04 -16.74 -6.60
N ALA A 21 -11.80 -17.75 -6.16
CA ALA A 21 -11.24 -19.04 -5.78
C ALA A 21 -10.70 -19.81 -7.00
N ASP A 22 -9.37 -19.85 -7.11
CA ASP A 22 -8.64 -20.61 -8.13
C ASP A 22 -8.70 -22.13 -7.91
N THR A 23 -8.94 -22.56 -6.67
CA THR A 23 -9.11 -23.95 -6.27
C THR A 23 -10.55 -24.22 -5.86
N GLU A 24 -11.01 -25.47 -5.98
CA GLU A 24 -12.35 -25.85 -5.49
C GLU A 24 -12.50 -25.46 -4.01
N PRO A 25 -13.37 -24.48 -3.68
CA PRO A 25 -13.59 -24.09 -2.29
C PRO A 25 -14.26 -25.22 -1.53
N ASP A 26 -14.30 -25.12 -0.19
CA ASP A 26 -15.15 -25.99 0.63
C ASP A 26 -16.57 -26.04 0.02
N PRO A 27 -17.10 -27.23 -0.34
CA PRO A 27 -18.42 -27.36 -0.94
C PRO A 27 -19.53 -26.67 -0.15
N GLU A 28 -19.39 -26.55 1.18
CA GLU A 28 -20.32 -25.81 2.01
C GLU A 28 -20.27 -24.30 1.76
N VAL A 29 -19.07 -23.73 1.60
CA VAL A 29 -18.87 -22.31 1.29
C VAL A 29 -19.43 -22.00 -0.09
N VAL A 30 -19.21 -22.85 -1.10
CA VAL A 30 -19.79 -22.67 -2.45
C VAL A 30 -21.31 -22.68 -2.39
N ARG A 31 -21.89 -23.63 -1.64
CA ARG A 31 -23.35 -23.80 -1.54
C ARG A 31 -24.02 -22.64 -0.80
N THR A 32 -23.40 -22.17 0.28
CA THR A 32 -23.99 -21.13 1.16
C THR A 32 -23.59 -19.72 0.75
N ARG A 33 -22.52 -19.58 -0.03
CA ARG A 33 -21.83 -18.30 -0.32
C ARG A 33 -21.50 -17.55 0.96
N TRP A 34 -21.06 -18.29 1.97
CA TRP A 34 -20.74 -17.77 3.30
C TRP A 34 -19.50 -18.45 3.83
N LEU A 35 -18.46 -17.67 4.14
CA LEU A 35 -17.21 -18.17 4.72
C LEU A 35 -17.34 -18.45 6.22
N GLY A 36 -18.23 -17.71 6.87
CA GLY A 36 -18.47 -17.83 8.30
C GLY A 36 -19.17 -19.12 8.71
N PHE A 37 -19.46 -19.21 10.00
CA PHE A 37 -20.19 -20.29 10.63
C PHE A 37 -21.54 -19.77 11.13
N ALA A 38 -22.27 -20.64 11.84
CA ALA A 38 -23.45 -20.20 12.57
C ALA A 38 -23.05 -19.14 13.61
N PRO A 39 -23.88 -18.13 13.87
CA PRO A 39 -23.57 -17.12 14.89
C PRO A 39 -23.52 -17.73 16.29
N ALA A 40 -22.64 -17.20 17.14
CA ALA A 40 -22.58 -17.58 18.55
C ALA A 40 -23.81 -17.05 19.29
N GLY A 41 -24.39 -17.88 20.17
CA GLY A 41 -25.41 -17.41 21.11
C GLY A 41 -24.78 -16.61 22.24
N GLU A 42 -25.54 -15.69 22.85
CA GLU A 42 -25.11 -14.92 24.03
C GLU A 42 -24.59 -15.81 25.17
N GLN A 43 -25.16 -17.00 25.34
CA GLN A 43 -24.71 -17.97 26.34
C GLN A 43 -23.32 -18.52 26.01
N ALA A 44 -23.05 -18.88 24.75
CA ALA A 44 -21.76 -19.42 24.34
C ALA A 44 -20.64 -18.38 24.55
N ILE A 45 -20.92 -17.12 24.21
CA ILE A 45 -19.99 -16.02 24.48
C ILE A 45 -19.78 -15.82 25.99
N ALA A 46 -20.85 -15.83 26.79
CA ALA A 46 -20.73 -15.69 28.24
C ALA A 46 -19.91 -16.84 28.88
N GLU A 47 -20.06 -18.06 28.36
CA GLU A 47 -19.24 -19.22 28.77
C GLU A 47 -17.78 -19.06 28.36
N ALA A 48 -17.51 -18.54 27.15
CA ALA A 48 -16.15 -18.24 26.70
C ALA A 48 -15.50 -17.12 27.53
N GLU A 49 -16.21 -16.02 27.80
CA GLU A 49 -15.77 -14.94 28.69
C GLU A 49 -15.50 -15.45 30.11
N ALA A 50 -16.33 -16.35 30.64
CA ALA A 50 -16.11 -16.97 31.93
C ALA A 50 -14.86 -17.86 31.95
N ARG A 51 -14.58 -18.58 30.85
CA ARG A 51 -13.38 -19.41 30.69
C ARG A 51 -12.10 -18.57 30.59
N ILE A 52 -12.16 -17.47 29.84
CA ILE A 52 -11.04 -16.53 29.65
C ILE A 52 -10.82 -15.71 30.93
N GLY A 53 -11.89 -15.37 31.65
CA GLY A 53 -11.86 -14.52 32.85
C GLY A 53 -11.98 -13.02 32.56
N LEU A 54 -12.16 -12.63 31.30
CA LEU A 54 -12.35 -11.26 30.85
C LEU A 54 -13.55 -11.15 29.90
N ARG A 55 -14.13 -9.95 29.82
CA ARG A 55 -15.12 -9.62 28.78
C ARG A 55 -14.39 -9.39 27.46
N LEU A 56 -14.90 -9.97 26.38
CA LEU A 56 -14.31 -9.79 25.05
C LEU A 56 -14.48 -8.33 24.58
N PRO A 57 -13.56 -7.80 23.74
CA PRO A 57 -13.69 -6.46 23.19
C PRO A 57 -14.96 -6.36 22.33
N PRO A 58 -15.65 -5.19 22.32
CA PRO A 58 -16.96 -5.04 21.69
C PRO A 58 -17.02 -5.55 20.24
N SER A 59 -16.04 -5.17 19.40
CA SER A 59 -16.01 -5.53 17.98
C SER A 59 -15.87 -7.04 17.76
N TYR A 60 -15.03 -7.72 18.55
CA TYR A 60 -14.87 -9.17 18.47
C TYR A 60 -16.10 -9.91 19.00
N ARG A 61 -16.74 -9.37 20.06
CA ARG A 61 -18.01 -9.92 20.55
C ARG A 61 -19.12 -9.83 19.49
N GLU A 62 -19.27 -8.68 18.85
CA GLU A 62 -20.26 -8.47 17.79
C GLU A 62 -19.98 -9.34 16.55
N PHE A 63 -18.72 -9.56 16.24
CA PHE A 63 -18.29 -10.50 15.22
C PHE A 63 -18.75 -11.92 15.55
N LEU A 64 -18.49 -12.41 16.76
CA LEU A 64 -18.93 -13.75 17.20
C LEU A 64 -20.46 -13.90 17.19
N LEU A 65 -21.19 -12.85 17.58
CA LEU A 65 -22.66 -12.79 17.46
C LEU A 65 -23.16 -12.79 16.01
N THR A 66 -22.28 -12.53 15.04
CA THR A 66 -22.57 -12.61 13.60
C THR A 66 -22.12 -13.94 13.00
N THR A 67 -20.97 -14.45 13.43
CA THR A 67 -20.35 -15.70 12.97
C THR A 67 -19.42 -16.26 14.05
N ASP A 68 -19.64 -17.50 14.49
CA ASP A 68 -18.80 -18.13 15.49
C ASP A 68 -17.56 -18.76 14.85
N GLY A 69 -16.55 -17.92 14.60
CA GLY A 69 -15.37 -18.24 13.80
C GLY A 69 -15.51 -17.84 12.33
N TRP A 70 -14.45 -18.05 11.55
CA TRP A 70 -14.36 -17.62 10.15
C TRP A 70 -13.34 -18.44 9.37
N ARG A 71 -13.55 -18.57 8.06
CA ARG A 71 -12.63 -19.25 7.13
C ARG A 71 -11.95 -18.22 6.24
N ASP A 72 -10.70 -18.48 5.90
CA ASP A 72 -9.92 -17.68 4.95
C ASP A 72 -9.96 -16.18 5.28
N ALA A 73 -9.55 -15.84 6.51
CA ALA A 73 -9.32 -14.46 6.90
C ALA A 73 -8.03 -13.98 6.22
N GLY A 74 -8.18 -13.17 5.17
CA GLY A 74 -7.08 -12.78 4.30
C GLY A 74 -6.65 -13.93 3.40
N ILE A 75 -5.35 -14.11 3.23
CA ILE A 75 -4.79 -15.20 2.40
C ILE A 75 -4.07 -16.25 3.24
N PHE A 76 -3.51 -15.82 4.37
CA PHE A 76 -2.63 -16.66 5.17
C PHE A 76 -3.29 -17.23 6.43
N VAL A 77 -4.55 -16.87 6.75
CA VAL A 77 -5.28 -17.42 7.90
C VAL A 77 -6.49 -18.21 7.41
N TRP A 78 -6.30 -19.52 7.27
CA TRP A 78 -7.33 -20.43 6.76
C TRP A 78 -8.50 -20.61 7.72
N ARG A 79 -8.26 -20.49 9.04
CA ARG A 79 -9.33 -20.63 10.03
C ARG A 79 -9.11 -19.80 11.28
N MET A 80 -10.15 -19.07 11.68
CA MET A 80 -10.26 -18.43 12.98
C MET A 80 -10.94 -19.34 14.00
N ARG A 81 -10.59 -19.13 15.27
CA ARG A 81 -11.16 -19.81 16.43
C ARG A 81 -12.59 -19.36 16.69
N ASP A 82 -13.36 -20.23 17.32
CA ASP A 82 -14.75 -20.02 17.72
C ASP A 82 -14.87 -19.95 19.25
N THR A 83 -16.06 -19.64 19.77
CA THR A 83 -16.29 -19.52 21.22
C THR A 83 -15.96 -20.78 22.02
N SER A 84 -15.87 -21.96 21.38
CA SER A 84 -15.52 -23.21 22.05
C SER A 84 -14.01 -23.41 22.21
N ASP A 85 -13.19 -22.82 21.33
CA ASP A 85 -11.74 -23.08 21.27
C ASP A 85 -10.83 -21.84 21.33
N ILE A 86 -11.39 -20.63 21.50
CA ILE A 86 -10.61 -19.46 21.90
C ILE A 86 -10.01 -19.63 23.31
N GLY A 87 -8.78 -19.13 23.47
CA GLY A 87 -8.01 -19.22 24.72
C GLY A 87 -6.67 -18.47 24.64
N TRP A 88 -5.90 -18.53 25.72
CA TRP A 88 -4.64 -17.80 25.85
C TRP A 88 -3.54 -18.39 24.96
N LEU A 89 -2.77 -17.51 24.30
CA LEU A 89 -1.69 -17.89 23.39
C LEU A 89 -0.70 -18.83 24.05
N ARG A 90 -0.21 -18.48 25.25
CA ARG A 90 0.74 -19.27 26.05
C ARG A 90 0.26 -20.71 26.35
N ASP A 91 -1.04 -20.94 26.39
CA ASP A 91 -1.61 -22.25 26.71
C ASP A 91 -1.86 -23.09 25.46
N LEU A 92 -2.22 -22.43 24.35
CA LEU A 92 -2.60 -23.09 23.10
C LEU A 92 -1.42 -23.31 22.16
N GLU A 93 -0.53 -22.32 22.03
CA GLU A 93 0.60 -22.31 21.09
C GLU A 93 1.86 -21.73 21.76
N PRO A 94 2.42 -22.41 22.78
CA PRO A 94 3.52 -21.88 23.61
C PRO A 94 4.80 -21.56 22.84
N PHE A 95 5.00 -22.16 21.66
CA PHE A 95 6.13 -21.87 20.78
C PHE A 95 6.29 -20.38 20.46
N TRP A 96 5.19 -19.66 20.25
CA TRP A 96 5.23 -18.23 19.92
C TRP A 96 5.54 -17.35 21.11
N ASP A 97 5.18 -17.77 22.32
CA ASP A 97 5.44 -17.00 23.54
C ASP A 97 6.93 -17.00 23.89
N ASP A 98 7.59 -18.15 23.79
CA ASP A 98 8.98 -18.31 24.22
C ASP A 98 10.01 -17.71 23.23
N ASP A 99 9.87 -17.99 21.93
CA ASP A 99 10.90 -17.64 20.94
C ASP A 99 10.73 -16.22 20.35
N TRP A 100 9.54 -15.61 20.47
CA TRP A 100 9.21 -14.33 19.85
C TRP A 100 8.93 -13.19 20.83
N ALA A 101 8.88 -13.47 22.15
CA ALA A 101 8.66 -12.45 23.18
C ALA A 101 9.68 -11.31 23.13
N GLU A 102 10.94 -11.57 22.74
CA GLU A 102 11.99 -10.56 22.63
C GLU A 102 11.74 -9.52 21.53
N LEU A 103 10.80 -9.78 20.61
CA LEU A 103 10.43 -8.87 19.51
C LEU A 103 9.22 -7.98 19.85
N CYS A 104 8.49 -8.24 20.94
CA CYS A 104 7.53 -7.25 21.44
C CYS A 104 8.33 -6.09 22.05
N GLU A 105 8.26 -4.89 21.47
CA GLU A 105 8.90 -3.66 22.02
C GLU A 105 8.25 -3.15 23.33
N ASP A 106 7.40 -3.97 23.94
CA ASP A 106 6.49 -3.55 24.98
C ASP A 106 6.96 -4.00 26.36
N ASP A 107 7.71 -3.09 27.00
CA ASP A 107 8.22 -3.23 28.38
C ASP A 107 7.12 -2.99 29.45
N ARG A 108 5.84 -3.22 29.14
CA ARG A 108 4.74 -3.11 30.11
C ARG A 108 4.94 -4.09 31.27
N GLN A 109 4.70 -3.62 32.50
CA GLN A 109 4.96 -4.35 33.76
C GLN A 109 4.19 -5.68 33.93
N GLU A 110 3.24 -5.99 33.05
CA GLU A 110 2.32 -7.13 33.12
C GLU A 110 2.68 -8.27 32.13
N GLY A 111 3.79 -8.16 31.41
CA GLY A 111 4.25 -9.14 30.41
C GLY A 111 4.25 -8.57 28.99
N THR A 112 4.77 -9.34 28.03
CA THR A 112 4.80 -8.94 26.61
C THR A 112 3.42 -9.06 25.97
N CYS A 113 3.25 -8.43 24.81
CA CYS A 113 2.05 -8.51 23.98
C CYS A 113 1.61 -9.97 23.67
N LEU A 114 2.56 -10.88 23.51
CA LEU A 114 2.35 -12.31 23.29
C LEU A 114 1.86 -13.04 24.55
N SER A 115 2.48 -12.82 25.70
CA SER A 115 2.20 -13.57 26.95
C SER A 115 0.78 -13.41 27.50
N ARG A 116 0.12 -12.31 27.14
CA ARG A 116 -1.27 -11.99 27.49
C ARG A 116 -2.22 -12.10 26.30
N GLY A 117 -1.72 -12.47 25.12
CA GLY A 117 -2.51 -12.55 23.90
C GLY A 117 -3.62 -13.60 24.00
N LEU A 118 -4.84 -13.21 23.68
CA LEU A 118 -5.94 -14.12 23.41
C LEU A 118 -5.83 -14.57 21.94
N LEU A 119 -5.48 -15.84 21.71
CA LEU A 119 -5.29 -16.38 20.37
C LEU A 119 -6.64 -16.52 19.66
N ILE A 120 -6.76 -15.92 18.47
CA ILE A 120 -7.98 -15.93 17.65
C ILE A 120 -7.79 -16.64 16.30
N SER A 121 -6.55 -16.87 15.85
CA SER A 121 -6.27 -17.76 14.72
C SER A 121 -6.20 -19.22 15.16
N ARG A 122 -6.70 -20.13 14.32
CA ARG A 122 -6.63 -21.58 14.53
C ARG A 122 -5.68 -22.26 13.55
N GLU A 123 -5.81 -21.91 12.27
CA GLU A 123 -4.99 -22.48 11.20
C GLU A 123 -4.50 -21.32 10.32
N ALA A 124 -3.19 -21.15 10.24
CA ALA A 124 -2.54 -20.08 9.49
C ALA A 124 -1.16 -20.50 8.97
N ASP A 125 -0.66 -19.80 7.96
CA ASP A 125 0.63 -20.06 7.33
C ASP A 125 1.79 -19.52 8.16
N ALA A 126 2.29 -20.36 9.07
CA ALA A 126 3.42 -20.08 9.95
C ALA A 126 3.31 -18.72 10.65
N GLY A 127 2.12 -18.43 11.18
CA GLY A 127 1.78 -17.19 11.89
C GLY A 127 0.57 -17.33 12.80
N ILE A 128 0.26 -16.26 13.53
CA ILE A 128 -0.84 -16.16 14.50
C ILE A 128 -1.50 -14.78 14.47
N LEU A 129 -2.78 -14.76 14.83
CA LEU A 129 -3.55 -13.56 15.14
C LEU A 129 -4.02 -13.63 16.60
N TYR A 130 -3.84 -12.55 17.35
CA TYR A 130 -4.25 -12.50 18.76
C TYR A 130 -4.72 -11.10 19.18
N LEU A 131 -5.47 -11.05 20.27
CA LEU A 131 -5.97 -9.81 20.89
C LEU A 131 -5.31 -9.58 22.24
N ASP A 132 -5.04 -8.32 22.56
CA ASP A 132 -4.29 -7.96 23.76
C ASP A 132 -5.17 -7.24 24.81
N PRO A 133 -5.54 -7.90 25.92
CA PRO A 133 -6.31 -7.27 27.00
C PRO A 133 -5.54 -6.24 27.84
N GLY A 134 -4.21 -6.15 27.69
CA GLY A 134 -3.37 -5.13 28.32
C GLY A 134 -3.20 -3.86 27.49
N ASP A 135 -3.73 -3.86 26.26
CA ASP A 135 -3.70 -2.74 25.32
C ASP A 135 -5.11 -2.36 24.90
N VAL A 136 -5.77 -1.58 25.75
CA VAL A 136 -7.20 -1.25 25.63
C VAL A 136 -7.38 0.23 25.40
N ASP A 137 -8.20 0.59 24.42
CA ASP A 137 -8.55 1.99 24.14
C ASP A 137 -9.72 2.50 25.01
N ASP A 138 -10.08 3.77 24.85
CA ASP A 138 -11.16 4.42 25.61
C ASP A 138 -12.55 3.79 25.35
N SER A 139 -12.70 3.01 24.28
CA SER A 139 -13.95 2.32 23.93
C SER A 139 -14.04 0.90 24.48
N GLY A 140 -12.97 0.40 25.09
CA GLY A 140 -12.87 -0.99 25.56
C GLY A 140 -12.43 -1.97 24.47
N GLU A 141 -12.00 -1.47 23.31
CA GLU A 141 -11.40 -2.29 22.27
C GLU A 141 -9.99 -2.70 22.65
N TRP A 142 -9.67 -3.96 22.40
CA TRP A 142 -8.33 -4.49 22.59
C TRP A 142 -7.55 -4.32 21.29
N ALA A 143 -6.29 -3.93 21.39
CA ALA A 143 -5.40 -3.97 20.25
C ALA A 143 -5.32 -5.41 19.71
N ALA A 144 -5.32 -5.53 18.39
CA ALA A 144 -5.15 -6.79 17.71
C ALA A 144 -3.74 -6.86 17.13
N TYR A 145 -3.21 -8.06 16.99
CA TYR A 145 -1.85 -8.27 16.49
C TYR A 145 -1.83 -9.37 15.44
N SER A 146 -1.00 -9.17 14.42
CA SER A 146 -0.63 -10.21 13.46
C SER A 146 0.87 -10.50 13.58
N LEU A 147 1.24 -11.78 13.56
CA LEU A 147 2.64 -12.20 13.56
C LEU A 147 2.81 -13.35 12.58
N PHE A 148 3.69 -13.17 11.60
CA PHE A 148 4.04 -14.22 10.63
C PHE A 148 5.55 -14.38 10.58
N SER A 149 6.04 -15.59 10.84
CA SER A 149 7.48 -15.88 10.94
C SER A 149 8.28 -15.50 9.69
N TRP A 150 7.66 -15.61 8.51
CA TRP A 150 8.27 -15.29 7.21
C TRP A 150 8.35 -13.79 6.91
N ARG A 151 7.65 -12.93 7.65
CA ARG A 151 7.84 -11.46 7.54
C ARG A 151 9.18 -11.03 8.12
N ALA A 152 9.76 -11.82 9.05
CA ALA A 152 10.98 -11.49 9.78
C ALA A 152 10.92 -10.11 10.47
N GLU A 153 9.72 -9.72 10.92
CA GLU A 153 9.40 -8.45 11.56
C GLU A 153 8.70 -8.70 12.90
N PRO A 154 8.73 -7.72 13.83
CA PRO A 154 7.91 -7.75 15.05
C PRO A 154 6.41 -7.93 14.77
N PRO A 155 5.61 -8.32 15.78
CA PRO A 155 4.16 -8.36 15.65
C PRO A 155 3.60 -7.00 15.21
N GLU A 156 2.81 -7.00 14.14
CA GLU A 156 2.14 -5.80 13.65
C GLU A 156 0.93 -5.50 14.52
N ARG A 157 0.83 -4.28 15.03
CA ARG A 157 -0.23 -3.83 15.94
C ARG A 157 -1.34 -3.10 15.20
N PHE A 158 -2.57 -3.51 15.43
CA PHE A 158 -3.79 -2.86 14.99
C PHE A 158 -4.58 -2.30 16.20
N PRO A 159 -5.28 -1.17 16.04
CA PRO A 159 -6.00 -0.53 17.16
C PRO A 159 -7.21 -1.33 17.66
N SER A 160 -7.77 -2.25 16.87
CA SER A 160 -8.93 -3.07 17.25
C SER A 160 -9.01 -4.34 16.40
N PHE A 161 -9.87 -5.28 16.79
CA PHE A 161 -10.18 -6.45 15.96
C PHE A 161 -10.80 -6.05 14.60
N THR A 162 -11.62 -5.00 14.56
CA THR A 162 -12.13 -4.45 13.30
C THR A 162 -11.02 -4.02 12.35
N ALA A 163 -10.03 -3.27 12.85
CA ALA A 163 -8.92 -2.80 12.01
C ALA A 163 -8.07 -3.96 11.47
N LEU A 164 -7.86 -5.02 12.27
CA LEU A 164 -7.22 -6.25 11.80
C LEU A 164 -8.03 -6.93 10.68
N MET A 165 -9.35 -7.00 10.81
CA MET A 165 -10.20 -7.61 9.78
C MET A 165 -10.21 -6.79 8.48
N GLU A 166 -10.18 -5.45 8.57
CA GLU A 166 -10.04 -4.57 7.40
C GLU A 166 -8.71 -4.78 6.68
N ASP A 167 -7.61 -4.94 7.42
CA ASP A 167 -6.28 -5.25 6.88
C ASP A 167 -6.25 -6.61 6.16
N LEU A 168 -6.76 -7.66 6.80
CA LEU A 168 -6.86 -8.99 6.18
C LEU A 168 -7.74 -8.97 4.92
N TYR A 169 -8.78 -8.14 4.90
CA TYR A 169 -9.60 -7.96 3.70
C TYR A 169 -8.84 -7.24 2.58
N ALA A 170 -8.05 -6.21 2.90
CA ALA A 170 -7.16 -5.56 1.95
C ALA A 170 -6.10 -6.52 1.41
N GLU A 171 -5.46 -7.33 2.26
CA GLU A 171 -4.52 -8.39 1.86
C GLU A 171 -5.16 -9.37 0.87
N PHE A 172 -6.38 -9.81 1.15
CA PHE A 172 -7.15 -10.65 0.23
C PHE A 172 -7.32 -10.00 -1.15
N HIS A 173 -7.70 -8.73 -1.20
CA HIS A 173 -7.83 -7.99 -2.45
C HIS A 173 -6.50 -7.80 -3.16
N GLN A 174 -5.43 -7.51 -2.43
CA GLN A 174 -4.10 -7.29 -2.97
C GLN A 174 -3.58 -8.52 -3.71
N MET A 175 -3.77 -9.70 -3.12
CA MET A 175 -3.22 -10.94 -3.66
C MET A 175 -4.12 -11.61 -4.69
N ARG A 176 -5.45 -11.59 -4.49
CA ARG A 176 -6.40 -12.30 -5.38
C ARG A 176 -7.00 -11.41 -6.46
N LYS A 177 -6.98 -10.08 -6.27
CA LYS A 177 -7.57 -9.09 -7.18
C LYS A 177 -8.98 -9.48 -7.65
N PRO A 178 -9.90 -9.85 -6.73
CA PRO A 178 -11.23 -10.33 -7.07
C PRO A 178 -12.03 -9.27 -7.84
N GLU A 179 -12.89 -9.71 -8.75
CA GLU A 179 -13.90 -8.82 -9.34
C GLU A 179 -15.05 -8.59 -8.35
N GLY A 180 -15.50 -7.34 -8.22
CA GLY A 180 -16.61 -7.01 -7.34
C GLY A 180 -16.74 -5.54 -7.02
N GLU A 181 -17.74 -5.23 -6.19
CA GLU A 181 -18.09 -3.89 -5.76
C GLU A 181 -16.90 -3.15 -5.13
N THR A 182 -16.06 -3.85 -4.37
CA THR A 182 -14.90 -3.24 -3.69
C THR A 182 -13.85 -2.77 -4.68
N ARG A 183 -13.52 -3.60 -5.67
CA ARG A 183 -12.59 -3.23 -6.75
C ARG A 183 -13.15 -2.06 -7.56
N ASP A 184 -14.41 -2.15 -7.99
CA ASP A 184 -15.06 -1.08 -8.77
C ASP A 184 -15.10 0.25 -8.00
N SER A 185 -15.39 0.18 -6.69
CA SER A 185 -15.37 1.34 -5.79
C SER A 185 -13.96 1.93 -5.68
N TRP A 186 -12.93 1.10 -5.54
CA TRP A 186 -11.54 1.58 -5.49
C TRP A 186 -11.07 2.15 -6.82
N ASP A 187 -11.42 1.54 -7.96
CA ASP A 187 -11.12 2.08 -9.29
C ASP A 187 -11.73 3.49 -9.47
N ALA A 188 -12.98 3.69 -9.02
CA ALA A 188 -13.62 4.99 -9.02
C ALA A 188 -12.93 6.00 -8.09
N LYS A 189 -12.51 5.57 -6.89
CA LYS A 189 -11.75 6.41 -5.94
C LYS A 189 -10.37 6.79 -6.48
N VAL A 190 -9.67 5.87 -7.16
CA VAL A 190 -8.37 6.11 -7.79
C VAL A 190 -8.51 7.14 -8.91
N GLU A 191 -9.56 7.02 -9.75
CA GLU A 191 -9.84 8.02 -10.77
C GLU A 191 -10.17 9.39 -10.15
N GLN A 192 -10.95 9.41 -9.07
CA GLN A 192 -11.25 10.66 -8.37
C GLN A 192 -9.99 11.28 -7.76
N ALA A 193 -9.14 10.49 -7.10
CA ALA A 193 -7.87 10.95 -6.54
C ALA A 193 -6.93 11.51 -7.62
N ARG A 194 -6.89 10.90 -8.81
CA ARG A 194 -6.17 11.43 -9.97
C ARG A 194 -6.68 12.82 -10.36
N LEU A 195 -7.99 13.01 -10.38
CA LEU A 195 -8.62 14.30 -10.71
C LEU A 195 -8.37 15.35 -9.62
N ASP A 196 -8.43 14.96 -8.35
CA ASP A 196 -8.15 15.83 -7.20
C ASP A 196 -6.68 16.26 -7.18
N ALA A 197 -5.77 15.33 -7.46
CA ALA A 197 -4.36 15.63 -7.66
C ALA A 197 -4.18 16.67 -8.78
N LEU A 198 -4.82 16.51 -9.94
CA LEU A 198 -4.75 17.51 -11.02
C LEU A 198 -5.42 18.85 -10.66
N ALA A 199 -6.39 18.86 -9.76
CA ALA A 199 -7.03 20.08 -9.26
C ALA A 199 -6.18 20.83 -8.21
N GLY A 200 -5.11 20.20 -7.69
CA GLY A 200 -4.19 20.79 -6.73
C GLY A 200 -4.22 20.16 -5.34
N ASP A 201 -5.10 19.19 -5.09
CA ASP A 201 -5.15 18.46 -3.82
C ASP A 201 -4.28 17.20 -3.86
N ALA A 202 -2.97 17.41 -3.94
CA ALA A 202 -2.02 16.31 -3.98
C ALA A 202 -1.92 15.52 -2.67
N VAL A 203 -2.11 16.18 -1.52
CA VAL A 203 -2.01 15.53 -0.21
C VAL A 203 -3.23 14.64 0.05
N GLY A 204 -4.43 15.14 -0.24
CA GLY A 204 -5.65 14.34 -0.14
C GLY A 204 -5.64 13.17 -1.13
N ALA A 205 -5.21 13.41 -2.36
CA ALA A 205 -5.06 12.36 -3.36
C ALA A 205 -4.06 11.26 -2.94
N ASP A 206 -2.87 11.63 -2.43
CA ASP A 206 -1.86 10.67 -1.96
C ASP A 206 -2.40 9.77 -0.83
N ALA A 207 -3.24 10.30 0.07
CA ALA A 207 -3.85 9.51 1.13
C ALA A 207 -4.81 8.45 0.57
N VAL A 208 -5.69 8.82 -0.36
CA VAL A 208 -6.62 7.87 -1.01
C VAL A 208 -5.87 6.83 -1.83
N LEU A 209 -4.81 7.24 -2.54
CA LEU A 209 -3.99 6.34 -3.34
C LEU A 209 -3.16 5.38 -2.47
N ALA A 210 -2.77 5.79 -1.26
CA ALA A 210 -2.10 4.92 -0.30
C ALA A 210 -3.02 3.75 0.11
N GLU A 211 -4.27 4.05 0.50
CA GLU A 211 -5.25 3.01 0.83
C GLU A 211 -5.55 2.12 -0.39
N ALA A 212 -5.67 2.68 -1.59
CA ALA A 212 -5.90 1.87 -2.80
C ALA A 212 -4.71 0.95 -3.14
N GLU A 213 -3.47 1.36 -2.86
CA GLU A 213 -2.28 0.53 -3.04
C GLU A 213 -2.26 -0.66 -2.07
N GLU A 214 -2.80 -0.50 -0.85
CA GLU A 214 -2.99 -1.60 0.12
C GLU A 214 -3.98 -2.66 -0.41
N PHE A 215 -5.01 -2.24 -1.15
CA PHE A 215 -5.93 -3.14 -1.87
C PHE A 215 -5.34 -3.72 -3.18
N GLY A 216 -4.08 -3.39 -3.52
CA GLY A 216 -3.38 -3.91 -4.70
C GLY A 216 -3.76 -3.27 -6.03
N LEU A 217 -4.31 -2.05 -6.03
CA LEU A 217 -4.63 -1.33 -7.25
C LEU A 217 -3.35 -0.79 -7.90
N GLU A 218 -2.86 -1.46 -8.95
CA GLU A 218 -1.61 -1.14 -9.65
C GLU A 218 -1.55 0.31 -10.17
N ARG A 219 -2.68 0.83 -10.66
CA ARG A 219 -2.78 2.23 -11.12
C ARG A 219 -2.52 3.21 -9.97
N ALA A 220 -2.89 2.87 -8.74
CA ALA A 220 -2.63 3.70 -7.58
C ALA A 220 -1.12 3.84 -7.32
N THR A 221 -0.35 2.76 -7.44
CA THR A 221 1.13 2.75 -7.34
C THR A 221 1.76 3.78 -8.28
N VAL A 222 1.33 3.81 -9.55
CA VAL A 222 1.86 4.70 -10.59
C VAL A 222 1.56 6.17 -10.29
N LEU A 223 0.33 6.47 -9.86
CA LEU A 223 -0.07 7.84 -9.51
C LEU A 223 0.64 8.31 -8.23
N ARG A 224 0.70 7.46 -7.22
CA ARG A 224 1.30 7.76 -5.92
C ARG A 224 2.80 8.02 -6.04
N ALA A 225 3.52 7.24 -6.88
CA ALA A 225 4.94 7.46 -7.13
C ALA A 225 5.24 8.87 -7.65
N GLN A 226 4.39 9.45 -8.51
CA GLN A 226 4.54 10.83 -8.99
C GLN A 226 4.35 11.85 -7.86
N LEU A 227 3.36 11.66 -7.00
CA LEU A 227 3.07 12.58 -5.90
C LEU A 227 4.16 12.55 -4.82
N GLN A 228 4.59 11.35 -4.41
CA GLN A 228 5.60 11.18 -3.37
C GLN A 228 6.94 11.84 -3.71
N LEU A 229 7.34 11.79 -4.99
CA LEU A 229 8.55 12.46 -5.49
C LEU A 229 8.56 13.98 -5.26
N PHE A 230 7.38 14.60 -5.24
CA PHE A 230 7.22 16.04 -5.05
C PHE A 230 6.82 16.42 -3.62
N LEU A 231 6.16 15.52 -2.88
CA LEU A 231 5.75 15.75 -1.49
C LEU A 231 6.88 15.47 -0.47
N ASP A 232 8.04 14.97 -0.93
CA ASP A 232 9.19 14.59 -0.08
C ASP A 232 8.82 13.56 1.00
N ARG A 233 7.84 12.70 0.70
CA ARG A 233 7.41 11.58 1.54
C ARG A 233 8.18 10.36 1.08
N SER A 234 9.19 9.94 1.85
CA SER A 234 9.95 8.69 1.73
C SER A 234 9.82 8.00 0.36
N SER A 235 10.39 8.63 -0.68
CA SER A 235 10.14 8.34 -2.10
C SER A 235 10.67 6.99 -2.61
N GLY A 236 10.99 6.06 -1.72
CA GLY A 236 11.62 4.79 -2.04
C GLY A 236 10.64 3.66 -2.34
N HIS A 237 9.46 3.64 -1.71
CA HIS A 237 8.59 2.46 -1.74
C HIS A 237 7.83 2.31 -3.06
N SER A 238 7.01 3.29 -3.44
CA SER A 238 6.22 3.21 -4.68
C SER A 238 7.11 3.36 -5.93
N LEU A 239 8.13 4.21 -5.91
CA LEU A 239 9.10 4.33 -7.03
C LEU A 239 9.86 3.02 -7.26
N GLY A 240 10.27 2.34 -6.18
CA GLY A 240 10.97 1.06 -6.27
C GLY A 240 10.13 -0.07 -6.86
N ARG A 241 8.79 0.05 -6.81
CA ARG A 241 7.84 -0.92 -7.38
C ARG A 241 7.64 -0.76 -8.89
N LEU A 242 7.82 0.45 -9.44
CA LEU A 242 7.52 0.73 -10.85
C LEU A 242 8.24 -0.15 -11.89
N PRO A 243 9.50 -0.57 -11.68
CA PRO A 243 10.19 -1.46 -12.63
C PRO A 243 9.69 -2.92 -12.62
N PHE A 244 8.81 -3.28 -11.68
CA PHE A 244 8.34 -4.64 -11.47
C PHE A 244 6.90 -4.81 -11.99
N PRO A 245 6.65 -5.68 -12.98
CA PRO A 245 5.34 -5.84 -13.63
C PRO A 245 4.18 -6.17 -12.68
N ASP A 246 4.46 -6.84 -11.55
CA ASP A 246 3.42 -7.25 -10.59
C ASP A 246 2.74 -6.07 -9.87
N PHE A 247 3.35 -4.88 -9.91
CA PHE A 247 2.90 -3.69 -9.17
C PHE A 247 2.40 -2.55 -10.08
N VAL A 248 2.40 -2.75 -11.40
CA VAL A 248 2.06 -1.72 -12.38
C VAL A 248 1.10 -2.28 -13.43
N PRO A 249 0.26 -1.44 -14.05
CA PRO A 249 -0.64 -1.89 -15.10
C PRO A 249 0.09 -2.56 -16.26
N GLU A 250 -0.57 -3.52 -16.91
CA GLU A 250 -0.03 -4.18 -18.10
C GLU A 250 0.40 -3.16 -19.17
N GLY A 251 1.61 -3.35 -19.71
CA GLY A 251 2.17 -2.45 -20.72
C GLY A 251 2.78 -1.15 -20.19
N PHE A 252 2.74 -0.90 -18.87
CA PHE A 252 3.27 0.35 -18.29
C PHE A 252 4.75 0.63 -18.63
N LEU A 253 5.60 -0.40 -18.73
CA LEU A 253 7.02 -0.22 -19.08
C LEU A 253 7.22 0.35 -20.50
N ALA A 254 6.26 0.17 -21.40
CA ALA A 254 6.27 0.76 -22.73
C ALA A 254 5.55 2.11 -22.79
N ASP A 255 4.90 2.54 -21.71
CA ASP A 255 4.16 3.80 -21.65
C ASP A 255 5.14 5.00 -21.66
N PRO A 256 4.82 6.11 -22.34
CA PRO A 256 5.61 7.35 -22.28
C PRO A 256 5.85 7.86 -20.85
N LEU A 257 4.91 7.65 -19.93
CA LEU A 257 5.07 7.99 -18.52
C LEU A 257 6.24 7.23 -17.89
N PHE A 258 6.42 5.94 -18.19
CA PHE A 258 7.60 5.23 -17.71
C PHE A 258 8.86 5.64 -18.46
N THR A 259 8.82 5.58 -19.80
CA THR A 259 10.02 5.72 -20.64
C THR A 259 10.59 7.13 -20.72
N GLU A 260 9.74 8.16 -20.60
CA GLU A 260 10.14 9.57 -20.76
C GLU A 260 10.17 10.35 -19.44
N GLU A 261 9.49 9.88 -18.39
CA GLU A 261 9.48 10.55 -17.07
C GLU A 261 10.26 9.76 -16.01
N PHE A 262 9.89 8.49 -15.75
CA PHE A 262 10.51 7.71 -14.67
C PHE A 262 11.88 7.14 -15.01
N LEU A 263 12.07 6.63 -16.24
CA LEU A 263 13.33 6.01 -16.64
C LEU A 263 14.50 7.02 -16.57
N PRO A 264 14.39 8.27 -17.07
CA PRO A 264 15.46 9.26 -16.87
C PRO A 264 15.77 9.51 -15.39
N LEU A 265 14.76 9.57 -14.53
CA LEU A 265 14.95 9.76 -13.08
C LEU A 265 15.71 8.59 -12.46
N LEU A 266 15.34 7.35 -12.79
CA LEU A 266 16.03 6.15 -12.29
C LEU A 266 17.52 6.14 -12.68
N PHE A 267 17.85 6.60 -13.89
CA PHE A 267 19.23 6.76 -14.33
C PHE A 267 19.97 7.90 -13.60
N ALA A 268 19.31 9.05 -13.38
CA ALA A 268 19.89 10.15 -12.62
C ALA A 268 20.22 9.71 -11.18
N GLN A 269 19.27 9.06 -10.51
CA GLN A 269 19.45 8.50 -9.18
C GLN A 269 20.54 7.41 -9.15
N HIS A 270 20.63 6.57 -10.18
CA HIS A 270 21.71 5.58 -10.31
C HIS A 270 23.09 6.23 -10.40
N ALA A 271 23.22 7.31 -11.19
CA ALA A 271 24.48 8.04 -11.32
C ALA A 271 24.88 8.75 -10.00
N GLU A 272 23.91 9.26 -9.25
CA GLU A 272 24.13 9.88 -7.94
C GLU A 272 24.44 8.86 -6.84
N SER A 273 23.90 7.64 -6.95
CA SER A 273 24.10 6.53 -6.02
C SER A 273 25.51 5.93 -6.16
N SER A 274 26.53 6.72 -5.85
CA SER A 274 27.94 6.31 -5.81
C SER A 274 28.35 5.68 -4.47
N ILE A 275 27.40 5.26 -3.64
CA ILE A 275 27.68 4.72 -2.30
C ILE A 275 28.11 3.24 -2.44
N PRO A 276 29.32 2.86 -2.01
CA PRO A 276 29.70 1.46 -1.90
C PRO A 276 28.70 0.74 -0.99
N ASP A 277 28.18 -0.41 -1.43
CA ASP A 277 27.30 -1.31 -0.67
C ASP A 277 25.78 -1.03 -0.69
N ARG A 278 25.28 -0.05 -1.46
CA ARG A 278 23.83 0.12 -1.68
C ARG A 278 23.46 0.14 -3.16
N ASN A 279 22.70 -0.86 -3.60
CA ASN A 279 22.15 -0.88 -4.95
C ASN A 279 21.13 0.26 -5.12
N SER A 280 21.26 1.04 -6.20
CA SER A 280 20.19 1.94 -6.65
C SER A 280 18.91 1.16 -7.02
N GLN A 281 17.76 1.83 -7.09
CA GLN A 281 16.50 1.20 -7.52
C GLN A 281 16.62 0.54 -8.91
N LEU A 282 17.27 1.22 -9.86
CA LEU A 282 17.52 0.68 -11.19
C LEU A 282 18.36 -0.60 -11.13
N GLN A 283 19.45 -0.59 -10.36
CA GLN A 283 20.33 -1.76 -10.21
C GLN A 283 19.60 -2.93 -9.53
N PHE A 284 18.78 -2.65 -8.53
CA PHE A 284 17.95 -3.66 -7.88
C PHE A 284 16.98 -4.30 -8.89
N ALA A 285 16.28 -3.49 -9.68
CA ALA A 285 15.37 -3.97 -10.72
C ALA A 285 16.09 -4.80 -11.81
N MET A 286 17.33 -4.42 -12.16
CA MET A 286 18.15 -5.15 -13.14
C MET A 286 18.63 -6.52 -12.63
N ASN A 287 18.67 -6.77 -11.32
CA ASN A 287 18.97 -8.09 -10.78
C ASN A 287 17.82 -9.09 -10.98
N GLY A 288 16.60 -8.60 -11.20
CA GLY A 288 15.44 -9.41 -11.52
C GLY A 288 15.42 -9.93 -12.96
N ASN A 289 14.63 -10.96 -13.22
CA ASN A 289 14.44 -11.51 -14.55
C ASN A 289 13.31 -10.78 -15.31
N ASN A 290 13.57 -9.55 -15.75
CA ASN A 290 12.62 -8.75 -16.53
C ASN A 290 13.24 -8.35 -17.89
N PRO A 291 13.02 -9.13 -18.96
CA PRO A 291 13.67 -8.90 -20.25
C PRO A 291 13.24 -7.59 -20.92
N ASP A 292 11.99 -7.15 -20.73
CA ASP A 292 11.48 -5.90 -21.31
C ASP A 292 12.16 -4.69 -20.67
N LEU A 293 12.29 -4.69 -19.33
CA LEU A 293 13.06 -3.67 -18.63
C LEU A 293 14.53 -3.68 -19.06
N HIS A 294 15.15 -4.86 -19.17
CA HIS A 294 16.55 -4.97 -19.58
C HIS A 294 16.78 -4.37 -20.97
N LEU A 295 15.87 -4.61 -21.92
CA LEU A 295 15.94 -4.04 -23.26
C LEU A 295 15.80 -2.51 -23.23
N LEU A 296 14.80 -1.99 -22.51
CA LEU A 296 14.57 -0.55 -22.37
C LEU A 296 15.79 0.17 -21.75
N VAL A 297 16.38 -0.42 -20.72
CA VAL A 297 17.59 0.10 -20.06
C VAL A 297 18.77 0.10 -21.02
N ALA A 298 18.98 -0.98 -21.79
CA ALA A 298 20.05 -1.06 -22.77
C ALA A 298 19.88 -0.04 -23.91
N GLU A 299 18.65 0.15 -24.40
CA GLU A 299 18.35 1.16 -25.42
C GLU A 299 18.60 2.58 -24.90
N TYR A 300 18.13 2.89 -23.69
CA TYR A 300 18.35 4.19 -23.06
C TYR A 300 19.84 4.46 -22.83
N GLN A 301 20.59 3.47 -22.33
CA GLN A 301 22.05 3.54 -22.22
C GLN A 301 22.70 3.82 -23.57
N ALA A 302 22.31 3.11 -24.63
CA ALA A 302 22.89 3.30 -25.95
C ALA A 302 22.64 4.73 -26.48
N ARG A 303 21.47 5.32 -26.21
CA ARG A 303 21.16 6.72 -26.55
C ARG A 303 22.05 7.70 -25.78
N LEU A 304 22.25 7.48 -24.47
CA LEU A 304 23.17 8.29 -23.66
C LEU A 304 24.61 8.23 -24.18
N HIS A 305 25.11 7.05 -24.54
CA HIS A 305 26.46 6.88 -25.10
C HIS A 305 26.65 7.59 -26.45
N ARG A 306 25.58 7.70 -27.24
CA ARG A 306 25.59 8.46 -28.52
C ARG A 306 25.46 9.98 -28.31
N GLY A 307 25.31 10.45 -27.07
CA GLY A 307 25.12 11.87 -26.78
C GLY A 307 23.76 12.40 -27.24
N GLU A 308 22.77 11.52 -27.44
CA GLU A 308 21.42 11.94 -27.79
C GLU A 308 20.77 12.67 -26.60
N ARG A 309 19.97 13.69 -26.90
CA ARG A 309 19.13 14.34 -25.88
C ARG A 309 18.03 13.36 -25.48
N CYS A 310 18.24 12.64 -24.39
CA CYS A 310 17.38 11.53 -23.98
C CYS A 310 16.15 11.95 -23.16
N MET A 311 16.13 13.18 -22.64
CA MET A 311 15.13 13.67 -21.71
C MET A 311 14.19 14.69 -22.35
N THR A 312 12.90 14.61 -22.00
CA THR A 312 11.87 15.61 -22.32
C THR A 312 11.17 15.99 -21.02
N TYR A 313 10.88 17.27 -20.80
CA TYR A 313 10.31 17.75 -19.53
C TYR A 313 8.76 17.68 -19.49
N GLY A 314 8.12 17.25 -20.56
CA GLY A 314 6.66 17.16 -20.68
C GLY A 314 6.19 17.39 -22.11
N ASN A 315 5.02 17.99 -22.29
CA ASN A 315 4.50 18.39 -23.61
C ASN A 315 5.43 19.41 -24.31
N PRO A 316 5.43 19.48 -25.66
CA PRO A 316 6.41 20.26 -26.41
C PRO A 316 6.53 21.75 -26.02
N GLU A 317 5.41 22.41 -25.70
CA GLU A 317 5.42 23.82 -25.29
C GLU A 317 6.13 24.02 -23.95
N PHE A 318 5.90 23.12 -23.00
CA PHE A 318 6.55 23.17 -21.71
C PHE A 318 8.03 22.78 -21.81
N ASP A 319 8.34 21.74 -22.60
CA ASP A 319 9.71 21.27 -22.84
C ASP A 319 10.61 22.39 -23.39
N ALA A 320 10.13 23.13 -24.40
CA ALA A 320 10.88 24.24 -24.97
C ALA A 320 11.18 25.34 -23.93
N LEU A 321 10.18 25.74 -23.15
CA LEU A 321 10.34 26.79 -22.14
C LEU A 321 11.30 26.38 -21.01
N VAL A 322 11.25 25.13 -20.56
CA VAL A 322 12.18 24.63 -19.53
C VAL A 322 13.60 24.56 -20.09
N ARG A 323 13.79 24.15 -21.35
CA ARG A 323 15.12 24.14 -21.98
C ARG A 323 15.72 25.53 -22.08
N ASP A 324 14.95 26.50 -22.57
CA ASP A 324 15.42 27.89 -22.65
C ASP A 324 15.82 28.41 -21.26
N ALA A 325 15.02 28.07 -20.22
CA ALA A 325 15.34 28.43 -18.84
C ALA A 325 16.62 27.76 -18.32
N VAL A 326 16.86 26.48 -18.63
CA VAL A 326 18.08 25.75 -18.24
C VAL A 326 19.30 26.33 -18.95
N ASP A 327 19.19 26.63 -20.24
CA ASP A 327 20.28 27.21 -21.04
C ASP A 327 20.65 28.62 -20.57
N GLU A 328 19.67 29.45 -20.20
CA GLU A 328 19.90 30.83 -19.74
C GLU A 328 20.27 30.94 -18.25
N HIS A 329 19.71 30.05 -17.40
CA HIS A 329 19.73 30.20 -15.94
C HIS A 329 20.20 28.96 -15.18
N GLY A 330 20.78 27.96 -15.82
CA GLY A 330 21.20 26.70 -15.17
C GLY A 330 22.17 26.87 -13.99
N ALA A 331 22.87 28.00 -13.87
CA ALA A 331 23.76 28.31 -12.75
C ALA A 331 23.10 29.12 -11.61
N ASP A 332 21.88 29.63 -11.80
CA ASP A 332 21.12 30.41 -10.81
C ASP A 332 19.80 29.69 -10.48
N PRO A 333 19.75 28.90 -9.39
CA PRO A 333 18.57 28.12 -9.01
C PRO A 333 17.30 28.95 -8.79
N ASP A 334 17.42 30.22 -8.38
CA ASP A 334 16.27 31.08 -8.14
C ASP A 334 15.72 31.66 -9.45
N ALA A 335 16.60 32.06 -10.37
CA ALA A 335 16.19 32.48 -11.70
C ALA A 335 15.62 31.31 -12.51
N LEU A 336 16.24 30.14 -12.43
CA LEU A 336 15.74 28.91 -13.07
C LEU A 336 14.35 28.55 -12.55
N TRP A 337 14.15 28.53 -11.23
CA TRP A 337 12.84 28.27 -10.64
C TRP A 337 11.76 29.25 -11.12
N ARG A 338 12.02 30.56 -11.13
CA ARG A 338 11.02 31.55 -11.58
C ARG A 338 10.54 31.30 -13.00
N ASN A 339 11.44 30.90 -13.89
CA ASN A 339 11.09 30.59 -15.27
C ASN A 339 10.32 29.27 -15.38
N ILE A 340 10.71 28.24 -14.61
CA ILE A 340 9.96 26.98 -14.54
C ILE A 340 8.56 27.20 -13.98
N ASP A 341 8.40 27.99 -12.91
CA ASP A 341 7.10 28.30 -12.32
C ASP A 341 6.19 29.06 -13.30
N ALA A 342 6.74 29.97 -14.10
CA ALA A 342 6.01 30.65 -15.16
C ALA A 342 5.63 29.70 -16.30
N ALA A 343 6.59 28.87 -16.75
CA ALA A 343 6.38 27.87 -17.79
C ALA A 343 5.34 26.82 -17.40
N PHE A 344 5.18 26.55 -16.10
CA PHE A 344 4.25 25.54 -15.59
C PHE A 344 2.79 25.79 -15.98
N ALA A 345 2.41 27.03 -16.32
CA ALA A 345 1.12 27.36 -16.92
C ALA A 345 0.89 26.75 -18.32
N HIS A 346 1.93 26.18 -18.94
CA HIS A 346 1.87 25.49 -20.23
C HIS A 346 1.99 23.97 -20.12
N TRP A 347 2.32 23.45 -18.94
CA TRP A 347 2.40 22.00 -18.71
C TRP A 347 1.05 21.31 -18.89
N ARG A 348 1.02 20.14 -19.52
CA ARG A 348 -0.18 19.30 -19.67
C ARG A 348 0.19 17.82 -19.51
N PRO A 349 -0.72 17.00 -18.95
CA PRO A 349 -0.60 15.55 -18.99
C PRO A 349 -0.38 15.05 -20.42
N ARG A 350 0.57 14.12 -20.59
CA ARG A 350 0.83 13.44 -21.89
C ARG A 350 0.09 12.12 -22.03
N THR A 351 -0.18 11.46 -20.91
CA THR A 351 -0.96 10.24 -20.81
C THR A 351 -2.03 10.43 -19.72
N PRO A 352 -3.09 9.59 -19.69
CA PRO A 352 -4.15 9.72 -18.68
C PRO A 352 -3.64 9.76 -17.24
N ASP A 353 -2.58 8.99 -16.95
CA ASP A 353 -2.01 8.85 -15.61
C ASP A 353 -0.82 9.78 -15.35
N HIS A 354 -0.46 10.66 -16.29
CA HIS A 354 0.60 11.65 -16.10
C HIS A 354 0.07 12.85 -15.31
N ILE A 355 0.35 12.90 -14.01
CA ILE A 355 -0.18 13.91 -13.08
C ILE A 355 0.87 14.89 -12.54
N ALA A 356 2.17 14.58 -12.68
CA ALA A 356 3.26 15.49 -12.33
C ALA A 356 4.47 15.33 -13.29
N PRO A 357 5.21 16.42 -13.58
CA PRO A 357 6.38 16.42 -14.47
C PRO A 357 7.62 15.79 -13.81
N VAL A 358 7.62 14.47 -13.61
CA VAL A 358 8.70 13.75 -12.91
C VAL A 358 10.07 13.94 -13.59
N ALA A 359 10.12 14.11 -14.91
CA ALA A 359 11.35 14.34 -15.66
C ALA A 359 12.13 15.59 -15.21
N LEU A 360 11.47 16.60 -14.61
CA LEU A 360 12.18 17.76 -14.04
C LEU A 360 13.17 17.35 -12.95
N LEU A 361 12.88 16.29 -12.20
CA LEU A 361 13.73 15.81 -11.11
C LEU A 361 14.93 15.01 -11.61
N ALA A 362 14.95 14.63 -12.88
CA ALA A 362 16.05 13.88 -13.48
C ALA A 362 17.19 14.79 -13.99
N ASP A 363 16.92 16.08 -14.20
CA ASP A 363 17.93 17.07 -14.58
C ASP A 363 18.58 17.67 -13.32
N PRO A 364 19.91 17.55 -13.14
CA PRO A 364 20.57 18.02 -11.93
C PRO A 364 20.40 19.52 -11.64
N ALA A 365 20.38 20.37 -12.66
CA ALA A 365 20.23 21.81 -12.47
C ALA A 365 18.80 22.15 -12.04
N VAL A 366 17.81 21.52 -12.68
CA VAL A 366 16.40 21.69 -12.34
C VAL A 366 16.08 21.09 -10.97
N ALA A 367 16.56 19.88 -10.69
CA ALA A 367 16.37 19.20 -9.40
C ALA A 367 16.92 20.03 -8.24
N ALA A 368 18.08 20.69 -8.42
CA ALA A 368 18.65 21.60 -7.43
C ALA A 368 17.82 22.88 -7.24
N ALA A 369 17.13 23.36 -8.28
CA ALA A 369 16.24 24.51 -8.20
C ALA A 369 14.87 24.18 -7.54
N LEU A 370 14.45 22.91 -7.56
CA LEU A 370 13.19 22.44 -7.00
C LEU A 370 13.34 22.04 -5.52
N THR A 371 13.31 23.03 -4.62
CA THR A 371 13.20 22.79 -3.17
C THR A 371 11.88 22.09 -2.81
N PRO A 372 11.76 21.43 -1.64
CA PRO A 372 10.52 20.79 -1.21
C PRO A 372 9.28 21.71 -1.31
N GLU A 373 9.41 22.97 -0.89
CA GLU A 373 8.31 23.95 -0.95
C GLU A 373 7.93 24.29 -2.40
N ARG A 374 8.92 24.35 -3.30
CA ARG A 374 8.70 24.60 -4.73
C ARG A 374 8.02 23.42 -5.41
N ARG A 375 8.40 22.20 -5.06
CA ARG A 375 7.74 20.97 -5.54
C ARG A 375 6.29 20.90 -5.10
N GLN A 376 6.02 21.19 -3.82
CA GLN A 376 4.66 21.28 -3.29
C GLN A 376 3.86 22.41 -3.96
N ASN A 377 4.50 23.55 -4.25
CA ASN A 377 3.86 24.65 -4.98
C ASN A 377 3.45 24.26 -6.40
N LEU A 378 4.28 23.49 -7.11
CA LEU A 378 3.88 22.94 -8.41
C LEU A 378 2.64 22.08 -8.25
N LEU A 379 2.62 21.18 -7.26
CA LEU A 379 1.51 20.26 -7.02
C LEU A 379 0.21 20.93 -6.59
N SER A 380 0.23 22.11 -5.96
CA SER A 380 -0.98 22.80 -5.51
C SER A 380 -1.74 23.58 -6.59
N ARG A 381 -1.15 23.73 -7.78
CA ARG A 381 -1.77 24.44 -8.91
C ARG A 381 -2.68 23.53 -9.74
N PRO A 382 -3.86 23.99 -10.19
CA PRO A 382 -4.67 23.24 -11.13
C PRO A 382 -3.96 23.00 -12.47
N ARG A 383 -4.13 21.81 -13.04
CA ARG A 383 -3.43 21.31 -14.25
C ARG A 383 -4.39 20.63 -15.22
N GLY A 384 -3.96 20.47 -16.47
CA GLY A 384 -4.75 19.82 -17.52
C GLY A 384 -6.08 20.56 -17.77
N ASP A 385 -7.17 19.80 -17.88
CA ASP A 385 -8.52 20.33 -18.11
C ASP A 385 -9.17 20.96 -16.86
N ARG A 386 -8.45 21.00 -15.73
CA ARG A 386 -8.90 21.61 -14.47
C ARG A 386 -8.42 23.05 -14.28
N ARG A 387 -7.75 23.64 -15.28
CA ARG A 387 -7.26 25.02 -15.25
C ARG A 387 -8.35 26.08 -15.34
#